data_AF-A0AAN9VZT4-F1
#
_entry.id   AF-A0AAN9VZT4-F1
#
_cell.length_a   1.000
_cell.length_b   1.000
_cell.length_c   1.000
_cell.angle_alpha   90.00
_cell.angle_beta   90.00
_cell.angle_gamma   90.00
#
_symmetry.space_group_name_H-M   'P 1'
#
loop_
_entity.id
_entity.type
_entity.pdbx_description
1 polymer ?
#
loop_
_entity_poly.entity_id
_entity_poly.type
_entity_poly.pdbx_seq_one_letter_code
_entity_poly.pdbx_strand_id
1 'polypeptide(L)'
;MAPHAPMVLVAAACALALLRSAQAGVVLGQPLLLHQAGGRLPVREAEKGQDLSKVPGTPGLDYPTYHEVPPTSFSCDHVPALPGIYANVETGCQAYHVCHDGREGPQGASFLCTNGTLFNQHEFACDWWYNVDCSQAPSLYSLNLDPVKNPYAPKPKPEEAVLLPHGGK
;
A
#
# COMPACT_ATOMS: atom_id res chain seq x y z
N MET A 1 -19.43 -12.82 -51.70
CA MET A 1 -18.13 -13.52 -51.63
C MET A 1 -17.05 -12.46 -51.70
N ALA A 2 -16.41 -12.24 -50.56
CA ALA A 2 -15.64 -11.04 -50.21
C ALA A 2 -14.18 -11.11 -50.72
N PRO A 3 -13.48 -9.96 -50.81
CA PRO A 3 -12.12 -9.86 -51.31
C PRO A 3 -11.10 -10.33 -50.26
N HIS A 4 -10.02 -10.98 -50.70
CA HIS A 4 -8.87 -11.27 -49.85
C HIS A 4 -7.83 -10.15 -49.97
N ALA A 5 -7.54 -9.54 -48.83
CA ALA A 5 -6.48 -8.56 -48.58
C ALA A 5 -5.13 -9.27 -48.27
N PRO A 6 -4.01 -8.53 -48.12
CA PRO A 6 -2.65 -8.98 -48.41
C PRO A 6 -1.89 -9.49 -47.18
N MET A 7 -0.81 -10.24 -47.41
CA MET A 7 0.28 -10.38 -46.44
C MET A 7 1.57 -10.87 -47.11
N VAL A 8 2.54 -9.98 -47.40
CA VAL A 8 3.93 -10.41 -47.64
C VAL A 8 4.92 -9.36 -47.10
N LEU A 9 5.49 -9.74 -45.96
CA LEU A 9 6.88 -9.63 -45.50
C LEU A 9 7.67 -8.30 -45.59
N VAL A 10 8.12 -7.92 -44.40
CA VAL A 10 9.25 -7.08 -44.05
C VAL A 10 10.58 -7.63 -44.61
N ALA A 11 11.38 -6.75 -45.21
CA ALA A 11 12.83 -6.89 -45.45
C ALA A 11 13.37 -5.45 -45.66
N ALA A 12 14.60 -5.06 -45.36
CA ALA A 12 15.72 -5.55 -44.57
C ALA A 12 16.63 -4.31 -44.42
N ALA A 13 17.31 -4.18 -43.29
CA ALA A 13 18.25 -3.10 -43.04
C ALA A 13 19.54 -3.27 -43.88
N CYS A 14 20.17 -2.17 -44.33
CA CYS A 14 21.63 -2.15 -44.48
C CYS A 14 22.24 -0.73 -44.61
N ALA A 15 23.33 -0.54 -43.85
CA ALA A 15 24.54 0.23 -44.14
C ALA A 15 24.56 1.79 -44.08
N LEU A 16 25.05 2.28 -42.92
CA LEU A 16 26.33 3.00 -42.74
C LEU A 16 26.74 4.15 -43.70
N ALA A 17 26.86 5.37 -43.15
CA ALA A 17 27.92 6.35 -43.45
C ALA A 17 27.96 7.41 -42.32
N LEU A 18 28.85 7.28 -41.33
CA LEU A 18 30.16 7.94 -41.20
C LEU A 18 30.17 9.48 -41.01
N LEU A 19 30.56 9.85 -39.78
CA LEU A 19 31.52 10.91 -39.40
C LEU A 19 31.19 12.37 -39.70
N ARG A 20 30.92 13.15 -38.64
CA ARG A 20 31.50 14.48 -38.43
C ARG A 20 31.81 14.72 -36.95
N SER A 21 33.09 14.84 -36.66
CA SER A 21 33.65 15.20 -35.34
C SER A 21 33.78 16.72 -35.19
N ALA A 22 33.81 17.16 -33.93
CA ALA A 22 34.28 18.44 -33.39
C ALA A 22 33.45 19.70 -33.77
N GLN A 23 33.00 20.51 -32.81
CA GLN A 23 33.88 21.31 -31.97
C GLN A 23 33.28 21.62 -30.59
N ALA A 24 34.18 21.70 -29.61
CA ALA A 24 33.97 22.27 -28.30
C ALA A 24 33.53 23.74 -28.40
N GLY A 25 32.37 24.06 -27.85
CA GLY A 25 31.95 25.41 -27.56
C GLY A 25 32.31 25.76 -26.12
N VAL A 26 33.37 26.53 -25.93
CA VAL A 26 33.66 27.24 -24.68
C VAL A 26 32.57 28.30 -24.52
N VAL A 27 31.64 28.11 -23.58
CA VAL A 27 30.71 29.18 -23.19
C VAL A 27 31.45 30.07 -22.20
N LEU A 28 31.95 31.20 -22.73
CA LEU A 28 32.50 32.30 -21.94
C LEU A 28 31.41 32.86 -21.01
N GLY A 29 31.84 33.15 -19.78
CA GLY A 29 30.96 33.50 -18.66
C GLY A 29 30.04 34.70 -18.88
N GLN A 30 28.83 34.54 -18.37
CA GLN A 30 28.11 35.60 -17.68
C GLN A 30 27.66 35.03 -16.33
N PRO A 31 28.02 35.64 -15.19
CA PRO A 31 27.48 35.23 -13.91
C PRO A 31 25.99 35.60 -13.89
N LEU A 32 25.14 34.60 -14.10
CA LEU A 32 23.75 34.68 -13.71
C LEU A 32 23.72 34.81 -12.19
N LEU A 33 23.58 36.05 -11.74
CA LEU A 33 23.10 36.45 -10.43
C LEU A 33 21.68 35.87 -10.25
N LEU A 34 21.59 34.57 -9.98
CA LEU A 34 20.37 34.01 -9.41
C LEU A 34 20.30 34.52 -7.97
N HIS A 35 19.30 35.35 -7.73
CA HIS A 35 18.93 35.85 -6.42
C HIS A 35 18.99 34.73 -5.38
N GLN A 36 19.70 35.02 -4.29
CA GLN A 36 19.61 34.30 -3.03
C GLN A 36 18.15 34.31 -2.56
N ALA A 37 17.34 33.37 -3.03
CA ALA A 37 16.11 32.99 -2.36
C ALA A 37 16.50 32.08 -1.19
N GLY A 38 17.26 32.64 -0.24
CA GLY A 38 17.44 32.13 1.11
C GLY A 38 16.14 32.32 1.90
N GLY A 39 15.03 31.86 1.34
CA GLY A 39 13.81 31.62 2.09
C GLY A 39 14.11 30.43 2.99
N ARG A 40 14.44 30.73 4.24
CA ARG A 40 14.37 29.73 5.30
C ARG A 40 12.91 29.29 5.30
N LEU A 41 12.59 28.14 4.68
CA LEU A 41 11.34 27.47 4.98
C LEU A 41 11.26 27.44 6.51
N PRO A 42 10.11 27.78 7.12
CA PRO A 42 9.96 27.53 8.54
C PRO A 42 10.33 26.06 8.72
N VAL A 43 11.42 25.82 9.46
CA VAL A 43 11.71 24.51 10.01
C VAL A 43 10.44 24.22 10.77
N ARG A 44 9.61 23.32 10.23
CA ARG A 44 8.44 22.82 10.95
C ARG A 44 8.98 22.48 12.33
N GLU A 45 8.51 23.21 13.34
CA GLU A 45 8.89 22.97 14.72
C GLU A 45 8.86 21.46 14.90
N ALA A 46 9.98 20.88 15.32
CA ALA A 46 10.14 19.43 15.47
C ALA A 46 8.82 18.89 16.04
N GLU A 47 8.11 18.07 15.25
CA GLU A 47 6.74 17.70 15.57
C GLU A 47 6.69 17.27 17.02
N LYS A 48 5.93 18.02 17.83
CA LYS A 48 5.81 17.74 19.25
C LYS A 48 5.27 16.31 19.34
N GLY A 49 6.12 15.38 19.81
CA GLY A 49 5.77 13.97 19.88
C GLY A 49 4.43 13.76 20.57
N GLN A 50 3.70 12.72 20.18
CA GLN A 50 2.40 12.41 20.77
C GLN A 50 2.52 12.22 22.29
N ASP A 51 1.59 12.81 23.05
CA ASP A 51 1.51 12.59 24.50
C ASP A 51 0.86 11.21 24.77
N LEU A 52 1.69 10.22 25.07
CA LEU A 52 1.27 8.84 25.33
C LEU A 52 0.98 8.56 26.81
N SER A 53 1.01 9.58 27.69
CA SER A 53 0.81 9.39 29.13
C SER A 53 -0.55 8.80 29.52
N LYS A 54 -1.54 8.86 28.62
CA LYS A 54 -2.89 8.31 28.80
C LYS A 54 -3.09 6.94 28.16
N VAL A 55 -2.10 6.43 27.43
CA VAL A 55 -2.16 5.11 26.81
C VAL A 55 -1.57 4.11 27.81
N PRO A 56 -2.31 3.07 28.24
CA PRO A 56 -1.77 2.05 29.13
C PRO A 56 -0.59 1.30 28.49
N GLY A 57 0.36 0.87 29.30
CA GLY A 57 1.56 0.16 28.84
C GLY A 57 2.73 1.10 28.48
N THR A 58 3.83 0.50 28.09
CA THR A 58 5.10 1.15 27.78
C THR A 58 5.32 1.13 26.26
N PRO A 59 5.36 2.30 25.60
CA PRO A 59 5.66 2.38 24.17
C PRO A 59 7.01 1.74 23.83
N GLY A 60 7.07 0.97 22.74
CA GLY A 60 8.25 0.23 22.29
C GLY A 60 8.49 -1.11 23.00
N LEU A 61 7.80 -1.37 24.11
CA LEU A 61 7.84 -2.66 24.82
C LEU A 61 6.52 -3.42 24.67
N ASP A 62 5.40 -2.79 25.03
CA ASP A 62 4.08 -3.41 24.98
C ASP A 62 3.40 -3.25 23.62
N TYR A 63 3.72 -2.15 22.91
CA TYR A 63 3.25 -1.86 21.56
C TYR A 63 4.26 -1.00 20.79
N PRO A 64 4.36 -1.15 19.46
CA PRO A 64 5.23 -0.34 18.60
C PRO A 64 4.72 1.11 18.44
N THR A 65 5.62 1.99 17.99
CA THR A 65 5.31 3.41 17.75
C THR A 65 5.85 3.92 16.42
N TYR A 66 5.49 3.22 15.34
CA TYR A 66 5.85 3.64 13.98
C TYR A 66 5.13 4.94 13.60
N HIS A 67 5.84 5.81 12.89
CA HIS A 67 5.30 7.06 12.32
C HIS A 67 4.97 6.93 10.82
N GLU A 68 5.53 5.91 10.18
CA GLU A 68 5.27 5.49 8.81
C GLU A 68 5.38 3.96 8.76
N VAL A 69 4.73 3.33 7.78
CA VAL A 69 4.82 1.87 7.62
C VAL A 69 6.25 1.51 7.19
N PRO A 70 7.03 0.78 8.00
CA PRO A 70 8.39 0.41 7.61
C PRO A 70 8.37 -0.62 6.47
N PRO A 71 9.46 -0.76 5.70
CA PRO A 71 9.60 -1.88 4.78
C PRO A 71 9.53 -3.22 5.51
N THR A 72 8.73 -4.15 4.99
CA THR A 72 8.56 -5.52 5.52
C THR A 72 8.57 -6.54 4.39
N SER A 73 8.51 -7.84 4.71
CA SER A 73 8.37 -8.90 3.70
C SER A 73 6.93 -9.19 3.28
N PHE A 74 5.94 -8.46 3.83
CA PHE A 74 4.53 -8.60 3.45
C PHE A 74 4.33 -8.38 1.94
N SER A 75 3.47 -9.19 1.33
CA SER A 75 3.02 -9.00 -0.06
C SER A 75 1.61 -9.53 -0.24
N CYS A 76 0.79 -8.78 -0.97
CA CYS A 76 -0.53 -9.17 -1.43
C CYS A 76 -0.49 -10.36 -2.40
N ASP A 77 0.67 -10.73 -2.94
CA ASP A 77 0.82 -11.93 -3.76
C ASP A 77 0.70 -13.23 -2.95
N HIS A 78 0.88 -13.16 -1.63
CA HIS A 78 0.94 -14.31 -0.73
C HIS A 78 -0.28 -14.44 0.21
N VAL A 79 -1.33 -13.64 -0.01
CA VAL A 79 -2.52 -13.63 0.86
C VAL A 79 -3.64 -14.52 0.29
N PRO A 80 -4.52 -15.09 1.15
CA PRO A 80 -5.51 -16.07 0.70
C PRO A 80 -6.72 -15.48 -0.04
N ALA A 81 -6.96 -14.17 0.03
CA ALA A 81 -8.14 -13.54 -0.55
C ALA A 81 -7.85 -12.15 -1.14
N LEU A 82 -8.44 -11.85 -2.29
CA LEU A 82 -8.45 -10.50 -2.87
C LEU A 82 -9.89 -10.16 -3.28
N PRO A 83 -10.43 -9.00 -2.87
CA PRO A 83 -9.85 -8.01 -1.95
C PRO A 83 -9.83 -8.47 -0.48
N GLY A 84 -8.91 -7.93 0.34
CA GLY A 84 -8.82 -8.26 1.76
C GLY A 84 -7.97 -7.31 2.60
N ILE A 85 -8.10 -7.40 3.92
CA ILE A 85 -7.36 -6.61 4.91
C ILE A 85 -6.51 -7.55 5.77
N TYR A 86 -5.24 -7.22 5.93
CA TYR A 86 -4.23 -8.10 6.52
C TYR A 86 -3.39 -7.36 7.56
N ALA A 87 -3.31 -7.90 8.77
CA ALA A 87 -2.38 -7.42 9.78
C ALA A 87 -0.94 -7.62 9.31
N ASN A 88 -0.02 -6.71 9.63
CA ASN A 88 1.40 -6.94 9.40
C ASN A 88 2.11 -7.37 10.69
N VAL A 89 2.36 -8.67 10.80
CA VAL A 89 2.99 -9.27 11.98
C VAL A 89 4.42 -8.79 12.24
N GLU A 90 5.17 -8.41 11.20
CA GLU A 90 6.55 -7.88 11.35
C GLU A 90 6.57 -6.53 12.05
N THR A 91 5.47 -5.78 11.98
CA THR A 91 5.30 -4.48 12.64
C THR A 91 4.59 -4.59 14.00
N GLY A 92 4.47 -5.79 14.56
CA GLY A 92 3.66 -6.03 15.76
C GLY A 92 2.17 -5.70 15.53
N CYS A 93 1.70 -5.78 14.28
CA CYS A 93 0.33 -5.45 13.87
C CYS A 93 -0.06 -3.97 14.04
N GLN A 94 0.88 -3.04 14.26
CA GLN A 94 0.53 -1.62 14.13
C GLN A 94 0.28 -1.23 12.68
N ALA A 95 1.03 -1.80 11.74
CA ALA A 95 0.69 -1.69 10.33
C ALA A 95 -0.31 -2.76 9.90
N TYR A 96 -1.17 -2.39 8.95
CA TYR A 96 -2.04 -3.31 8.23
C TYR A 96 -2.13 -2.88 6.76
N HIS A 97 -2.50 -3.84 5.91
CA HIS A 97 -2.51 -3.68 4.47
C HIS A 97 -3.89 -4.02 3.91
N VAL A 98 -4.32 -3.23 2.93
CA VAL A 98 -5.50 -3.51 2.10
C VAL A 98 -5.01 -3.95 0.73
N CYS A 99 -5.27 -5.21 0.40
CA CYS A 99 -4.94 -5.80 -0.88
C CYS A 99 -6.16 -5.77 -1.82
N HIS A 100 -5.94 -5.32 -3.05
CA HIS A 100 -6.99 -5.21 -4.08
C HIS A 100 -6.52 -5.78 -5.43
N ASP A 101 -6.58 -5.01 -6.52
CA ASP A 101 -6.19 -5.43 -7.87
C ASP A 101 -4.72 -5.14 -8.21
N GLY A 102 -3.92 -4.75 -7.20
CA GLY A 102 -2.47 -4.54 -7.30
C GLY A 102 -2.03 -3.15 -7.75
N ARG A 103 -2.96 -2.20 -7.95
CA ARG A 103 -2.62 -0.82 -8.36
C ARG A 103 -1.81 -0.05 -7.32
N GLU A 104 -1.97 -0.39 -6.04
CA GLU A 104 -1.24 0.20 -4.92
C GLU A 104 0.16 -0.44 -4.72
N GLY A 105 0.56 -1.35 -5.60
CA GLY A 105 1.83 -2.06 -5.54
C GLY A 105 1.75 -3.39 -4.79
N PRO A 106 2.89 -4.08 -4.60
CA PRO A 106 2.93 -5.45 -4.10
C PRO A 106 2.45 -5.57 -2.64
N GLN A 107 2.57 -4.52 -1.83
CA GLN A 107 2.07 -4.50 -0.44
C GLN A 107 0.63 -4.02 -0.32
N GLY A 108 -0.01 -3.59 -1.42
CA GLY A 108 -1.30 -2.92 -1.38
C GLY A 108 -1.25 -1.56 -0.67
N ALA A 109 -2.41 -1.00 -0.35
CA ALA A 109 -2.49 0.21 0.45
C ALA A 109 -2.09 -0.11 1.91
N SER A 110 -1.20 0.69 2.48
CA SER A 110 -0.61 0.44 3.80
C SER A 110 -1.01 1.53 4.79
N PHE A 111 -1.35 1.13 6.01
CA PHE A 111 -1.87 2.02 7.05
C PHE A 111 -1.27 1.68 8.41
N LEU A 112 -1.30 2.65 9.33
CA LEU A 112 -0.94 2.45 10.73
C LEU A 112 -2.18 2.64 11.62
N CYS A 113 -2.34 1.75 12.59
CA CYS A 113 -3.13 2.01 13.78
C CYS A 113 -2.44 3.08 14.65
N THR A 114 -3.23 3.83 15.42
CA THR A 114 -2.71 4.82 16.36
C THR A 114 -1.85 4.18 17.45
N ASN A 115 -0.91 4.94 18.03
CA ASN A 115 -0.10 4.46 19.16
C ASN A 115 -0.99 3.97 20.31
N GLY A 116 -0.71 2.77 20.81
CA GLY A 116 -1.53 2.07 21.82
C GLY A 116 -2.58 1.11 21.26
N THR A 117 -2.73 1.05 19.94
CA THR A 117 -3.67 0.15 19.26
C THR A 117 -2.98 -0.66 18.19
N LEU A 118 -3.47 -1.88 17.95
CA LEU A 118 -2.97 -2.82 16.95
C LEU A 118 -4.13 -3.30 16.09
N PHE A 119 -3.86 -3.64 14.83
CA PHE A 119 -4.87 -4.17 13.94
C PHE A 119 -5.27 -5.57 14.38
N ASN A 120 -6.53 -5.70 14.81
CA ASN A 120 -7.13 -6.96 15.17
C ASN A 120 -7.71 -7.63 13.94
N GLN A 121 -7.04 -8.68 13.45
CA GLN A 121 -7.44 -9.42 12.26
C GLN A 121 -8.84 -10.04 12.37
N HIS A 122 -9.29 -10.40 13.57
CA HIS A 122 -10.62 -10.99 13.80
C HIS A 122 -11.76 -9.97 13.65
N GLU A 123 -11.49 -8.73 14.08
CA GLU A 123 -12.46 -7.63 14.08
C GLU A 123 -12.35 -6.73 12.84
N PHE A 124 -11.29 -6.86 12.05
CA PHE A 124 -10.98 -5.98 10.92
C PHE A 124 -10.89 -4.49 11.32
N ALA A 125 -10.38 -4.23 12.52
CA ALA A 125 -10.28 -2.89 13.10
C ALA A 125 -9.06 -2.77 14.03
N CYS A 126 -8.62 -1.54 14.30
CA CYS A 126 -7.64 -1.29 15.36
C CYS A 126 -8.32 -1.41 16.72
N ASP A 127 -7.72 -2.20 17.61
CA ASP A 127 -8.16 -2.38 19.01
C ASP A 127 -6.98 -2.10 19.94
N TRP A 128 -7.23 -1.96 21.24
CA TRP A 128 -6.19 -1.81 22.25
C TRP A 128 -5.16 -2.92 22.17
N TRP A 129 -3.88 -2.57 22.32
CA TRP A 129 -2.77 -3.53 22.16
C TRP A 129 -2.92 -4.80 23.02
N TYR A 130 -3.49 -4.68 24.21
CA TYR A 130 -3.71 -5.80 25.13
C TYR A 130 -4.87 -6.72 24.75
N ASN A 131 -5.70 -6.34 23.76
CA ASN A 131 -6.77 -7.18 23.21
C ASN A 131 -6.31 -7.96 21.95
N VAL A 132 -5.11 -7.70 21.45
CA VAL A 132 -4.65 -8.23 20.15
C VAL A 132 -3.46 -9.17 20.34
N ASP A 133 -3.67 -10.45 20.08
CA ASP A 133 -2.58 -11.40 19.86
C ASP A 133 -2.15 -11.34 18.39
N CYS A 134 -1.19 -10.45 18.11
CA CYS A 134 -0.69 -10.25 16.76
C CYS A 134 -0.13 -11.53 16.11
N SER A 135 0.42 -12.45 16.91
CA SER A 135 1.00 -13.70 16.40
C SER A 135 -0.05 -14.63 15.76
N GLN A 136 -1.33 -14.48 16.16
CA GLN A 136 -2.45 -15.25 15.61
C GLN A 136 -3.00 -14.67 14.32
N ALA A 137 -2.62 -13.45 13.91
CA ALA A 137 -3.22 -12.82 12.74
C ALA A 137 -3.15 -13.69 11.46
N PRO A 138 -2.03 -14.38 11.13
CA PRO A 138 -1.96 -15.21 9.92
C PRO A 138 -2.99 -16.36 9.89
N SER A 139 -3.33 -16.94 11.05
CA SER A 139 -4.35 -18.01 11.11
C SER A 139 -5.76 -17.50 10.86
N LEU A 140 -5.97 -16.19 11.01
CA LEU A 140 -7.24 -15.49 10.84
C LEU A 140 -7.37 -14.81 9.47
N TYR A 141 -6.35 -14.82 8.61
CA TYR A 141 -6.40 -14.20 7.27
C TYR A 141 -7.53 -14.75 6.39
N SER A 142 -7.94 -16.00 6.60
CA SER A 142 -9.05 -16.65 5.91
C SER A 142 -10.40 -15.99 6.20
N LEU A 143 -10.54 -15.18 7.25
CA LEU A 143 -11.75 -14.40 7.51
C LEU A 143 -12.06 -13.41 6.37
N ASN A 144 -11.07 -13.04 5.55
CA ASN A 144 -11.30 -12.25 4.33
C ASN A 144 -12.12 -12.99 3.26
N LEU A 145 -12.26 -14.32 3.36
CA LEU A 145 -13.11 -15.11 2.47
C LEU A 145 -14.59 -15.07 2.89
N ASP A 146 -14.91 -14.63 4.10
CA ASP A 146 -16.28 -14.52 4.59
C ASP A 146 -16.92 -13.20 4.09
N PRO A 147 -17.96 -13.27 3.23
CA PRO A 147 -18.62 -12.08 2.69
C PRO A 147 -19.36 -11.22 3.73
N VAL A 148 -19.68 -11.78 4.89
CA VAL A 148 -20.33 -11.05 6.00
C VAL A 148 -19.31 -10.24 6.79
N LYS A 149 -18.07 -10.74 6.88
CA LYS A 149 -16.98 -10.09 7.61
C LYS A 149 -16.16 -9.15 6.74
N ASN A 150 -15.81 -9.55 5.52
CA ASN A 150 -14.94 -8.77 4.64
C ASN A 150 -15.66 -7.49 4.15
N PRO A 151 -15.21 -6.27 4.51
CA PRO A 151 -15.86 -5.03 4.11
C PRO A 151 -15.84 -4.77 2.59
N TYR A 152 -14.96 -5.46 1.86
CA TYR A 152 -14.82 -5.35 0.41
C TYR A 152 -15.54 -6.46 -0.36
N ALA A 153 -16.18 -7.41 0.34
CA ALA A 153 -17.00 -8.41 -0.34
C ALA A 153 -18.20 -7.73 -1.02
N PRO A 154 -18.59 -8.18 -2.23
CA PRO A 154 -19.80 -7.71 -2.87
C PRO A 154 -21.01 -7.96 -1.95
N LYS A 155 -21.69 -6.89 -1.52
CA LYS A 155 -22.94 -7.05 -0.78
C LYS A 155 -24.01 -7.61 -1.72
N PRO A 156 -24.75 -8.66 -1.34
CA PRO A 156 -25.83 -9.17 -2.17
C PRO A 156 -26.86 -8.04 -2.40
N LYS A 157 -27.38 -7.95 -3.62
CA LYS A 157 -28.43 -6.97 -3.92
C LYS A 157 -29.70 -7.35 -3.13
N PRO A 158 -30.56 -6.38 -2.77
CA PRO A 158 -31.77 -6.65 -1.99
C PRO A 158 -32.66 -7.75 -2.60
N GLU A 159 -32.69 -7.89 -3.92
CA GLU A 159 -33.46 -8.92 -4.63
C GLU A 159 -32.93 -10.34 -4.40
N GLU A 160 -31.62 -10.49 -4.18
CA GLU A 160 -30.94 -11.78 -3.93
C GLU A 160 -31.07 -12.20 -2.45
N ALA A 161 -31.14 -11.22 -1.54
CA ALA A 161 -31.34 -11.46 -0.11
C ALA A 161 -32.75 -11.96 0.25
N VAL A 162 -33.76 -11.66 -0.58
CA VAL A 162 -35.17 -12.06 -0.38
C VAL A 162 -35.42 -13.51 -0.80
N LEU A 163 -34.54 -14.11 -1.61
CA LEU A 163 -34.70 -15.48 -2.12
C LEU A 163 -34.11 -16.56 -1.20
N LEU A 164 -33.42 -16.18 -0.12
CA LEU A 164 -32.97 -17.16 0.87
C LEU A 164 -34.19 -17.57 1.71
N PRO A 165 -34.62 -18.86 1.69
CA PRO A 165 -35.71 -19.30 2.53
C PRO A 165 -35.27 -19.09 3.97
N HIS A 166 -36.03 -18.26 4.70
CA HIS A 166 -35.89 -18.14 6.14
C HIS A 166 -36.05 -19.54 6.75
N GLY A 167 -34.92 -20.18 7.06
CA GLY A 167 -34.85 -21.46 7.75
C GLY A 167 -35.58 -21.31 9.07
N GLY A 168 -36.78 -21.90 9.12
CA GLY A 168 -37.59 -21.94 10.30
C GLY A 168 -36.91 -22.75 11.40
N LYS A 169 -36.93 -22.16 12.60
CA LYS A 169 -36.84 -22.76 13.95
C LYS A 169 -35.75 -23.80 14.23
#